data_AF-A0A2I0T5E5-F1
#
_entry.id   AF-A0A2I0T5E5-F1
#
_cell.length_a   1.000
_cell.length_b   1.000
_cell.length_c   1.000
_cell.angle_alpha   90.00
_cell.angle_beta   90.00
_cell.angle_gamma   90.00
#
_symmetry.space_group_name_H-M   'P 1'
#
loop_
_entity.id
_entity.type
_entity.pdbx_description
1 polymer ?
#
loop_
_entity_poly.entity_id
_entity_poly.type
_entity_poly.pdbx_seq_one_letter_code
_entity_poly.pdbx_strand_id
1 'polypeptide(L)'
;MVHRRQYRTNQDSLIPIHKLICQLEIQGMIRKTCSAINSPIWPVWKSNGEWRITVDYRGLNIVTPLLSPALLDMLKLQYELESKAAKWYATTDITNAFFSIPLVAECRPQFAFTWRGVQYTWNPLPHGWKHSPTICHRLIQTTLEQDEAVEHLQYTDTTIIWGNTEAEVFEKGNKTVQIILKAVFVIKQSNVKGCNNKPLNNFIES
;
A
#
# COMPACT_ATOMS: atom_id res chain seq x y z
N MET A 1 4.90 18.43 -14.21
CA MET A 1 4.46 18.83 -12.85
C MET A 1 2.93 18.70 -12.78
N VAL A 2 2.40 17.92 -11.83
CA VAL A 2 0.95 17.67 -11.72
C VAL A 2 0.41 18.45 -10.53
N HIS A 3 -0.17 19.62 -10.78
CA HIS A 3 -0.88 20.38 -9.75
C HIS A 3 -2.37 20.40 -10.06
N ARG A 4 -3.17 19.73 -9.25
CA ARG A 4 -4.63 19.68 -9.37
C ARG A 4 -5.27 20.31 -8.13
N ARG A 5 -6.23 21.21 -8.36
CA ARG A 5 -6.98 21.85 -7.28
C ARG A 5 -7.90 20.86 -6.58
N GLN A 6 -8.11 21.07 -5.28
CA GLN A 6 -9.05 20.29 -4.47
C GLN A 6 -10.48 20.39 -5.03
N TYR A 7 -11.16 19.24 -5.15
CA TYR A 7 -12.58 19.19 -5.52
C TYR A 7 -13.46 19.81 -4.45
N ARG A 8 -14.62 20.34 -4.86
CA ARG A 8 -15.69 20.71 -3.93
C ARG A 8 -16.11 19.46 -3.17
N THR A 9 -16.01 19.54 -1.84
CA THR A 9 -16.31 18.41 -0.97
C THR A 9 -17.77 18.42 -0.54
N ASN A 10 -18.41 17.26 -0.44
CA ASN A 10 -19.78 17.14 0.08
C ASN A 10 -19.84 17.65 1.54
N GLN A 11 -20.88 18.39 1.90
CA GLN A 11 -21.09 18.92 3.25
C GLN A 11 -21.07 17.83 4.32
N ASP A 12 -21.73 16.69 4.06
CA ASP A 12 -21.82 15.57 5.02
C ASP A 12 -20.44 14.97 5.35
N SER A 13 -19.51 15.05 4.39
CA SER A 13 -18.16 14.52 4.54
C SER A 13 -17.22 15.47 5.29
N LEU A 14 -17.56 16.75 5.43
CA LEU A 14 -16.62 17.77 5.93
C LEU A 14 -16.15 17.49 7.36
N ILE A 15 -17.07 17.20 8.28
CA ILE A 15 -16.75 16.96 9.69
C ILE A 15 -16.02 15.61 9.84
N PRO A 16 -16.51 14.49 9.30
CA PRO A 16 -15.84 13.20 9.43
C PRO A 16 -14.44 13.19 8.81
N ILE A 17 -14.27 13.75 7.61
CA ILE A 17 -12.98 13.80 6.93
C ILE A 17 -11.99 14.71 7.67
N HIS A 18 -12.46 15.83 8.22
CA HIS A 18 -11.59 16.68 9.02
C HIS A 18 -11.09 15.95 10.28
N LYS A 19 -11.98 15.25 11.00
CA LYS A 19 -11.59 14.40 12.15
C LYS A 19 -10.59 13.34 11.74
N LEU A 20 -10.81 12.67 10.60
CA LEU A 20 -9.91 11.64 10.08
C LEU A 20 -8.52 12.21 9.73
N ILE A 21 -8.44 13.39 9.10
CA ILE A 21 -7.16 14.06 8.83
C ILE A 21 -6.41 14.38 10.12
N CYS A 22 -7.11 14.92 11.13
CA CYS A 22 -6.50 15.17 12.43
C CYS A 22 -5.98 13.88 13.09
N GLN A 23 -6.73 12.79 13.01
CA GLN A 23 -6.30 11.48 13.52
C GLN A 23 -5.06 10.96 12.78
N LEU A 24 -5.05 11.03 11.45
CA LEU A 24 -3.90 10.63 10.64
C LEU A 24 -2.65 11.46 10.94
N GLU A 25 -2.82 12.77 11.20
CA GLU A 25 -1.72 13.66 11.59
C GLU A 25 -1.18 13.29 12.99
N ILE A 26 -2.07 13.07 13.98
CA ILE A 26 -1.71 12.64 15.34
C ILE A 26 -0.99 11.28 15.32
N GLN A 27 -1.44 10.35 14.47
CA GLN A 27 -0.81 9.04 14.29
C GLN A 27 0.52 9.10 13.52
N GLY A 28 0.92 10.27 13.00
CA GLY A 28 2.12 10.42 12.19
C GLY A 28 2.02 9.76 10.80
N MET A 29 0.81 9.43 10.33
CA MET A 29 0.57 8.86 9.01
C MET A 29 0.69 9.91 7.91
N ILE A 30 0.30 11.15 8.22
CA ILE A 30 0.45 12.30 7.33
C ILE A 30 1.18 13.42 8.06
N ARG A 31 1.75 14.34 7.29
CA ARG A 31 2.37 15.56 7.81
C ARG A 31 2.07 16.74 6.90
N LYS A 32 2.09 17.95 7.47
CA LYS A 32 2.06 19.19 6.69
C LYS A 32 3.28 19.25 5.76
N THR A 33 3.07 19.78 4.56
CA THR A 33 4.11 19.91 3.53
C THR A 33 3.91 21.18 2.73
N CYS A 34 4.94 21.60 2.00
CA CYS A 34 4.85 22.60 0.95
C CYS A 34 5.45 22.00 -0.32
N SER A 35 4.60 21.61 -1.26
CA SER A 35 4.95 20.97 -2.51
C SER A 35 4.27 21.69 -3.67
N ALA A 36 5.02 21.82 -4.75
CA ALA A 36 4.51 22.35 -6.00
C ALA A 36 3.44 21.41 -6.62
N ILE A 37 3.50 20.11 -6.29
CA ILE A 37 2.56 19.07 -6.73
C ILE A 37 1.34 19.05 -5.80
N ASN A 38 0.16 18.75 -6.33
CA ASN A 38 -1.02 18.51 -5.51
C ASN A 38 -1.99 17.55 -6.19
N SER A 39 -2.48 16.57 -5.45
CA SER A 39 -3.60 15.70 -5.83
C SER A 39 -4.82 16.01 -4.97
N PRO A 40 -6.03 16.07 -5.56
CA PRO A 40 -7.24 16.33 -4.79
C PRO A 40 -7.66 15.09 -4.01
N ILE A 41 -8.26 15.30 -2.84
CA ILE A 41 -8.95 14.24 -2.11
C ILE A 41 -10.38 14.06 -2.62
N TRP A 42 -10.85 12.83 -2.50
CA TRP A 42 -12.19 12.37 -2.83
C TRP A 42 -12.70 11.54 -1.65
N PRO A 43 -13.51 12.14 -0.76
CA PRO A 43 -14.19 11.40 0.30
C PRO A 43 -15.14 10.35 -0.27
N VAL A 44 -15.07 9.14 0.24
CA VAL A 44 -15.93 8.03 -0.15
C VAL A 44 -16.70 7.55 1.07
N TRP A 45 -18.02 7.48 0.94
CA TRP A 45 -18.88 6.81 1.91
C TRP A 45 -18.83 5.30 1.67
N LYS A 46 -18.52 4.53 2.70
CA LYS A 46 -18.45 3.06 2.64
C LYS A 46 -19.74 2.44 3.17
N SER A 47 -20.04 1.23 2.71
CA SER A 47 -21.21 0.46 3.13
C SER A 47 -21.19 0.09 4.62
N ASN A 48 -20.01 0.06 5.25
CA ASN A 48 -19.84 -0.12 6.69
C ASN A 48 -20.20 1.14 7.52
N GLY A 49 -20.65 2.22 6.89
CA GLY A 49 -21.05 3.46 7.57
C GLY A 49 -19.90 4.43 7.86
N GLU A 50 -18.72 4.22 7.29
CA GLU A 50 -17.55 5.06 7.53
C GLU A 50 -17.16 5.91 6.31
N TRP A 51 -16.57 7.07 6.58
CA TRP A 51 -15.94 7.91 5.56
C TRP A 51 -14.47 7.51 5.37
N ARG A 52 -14.05 7.36 4.11
CA ARG A 52 -12.65 7.13 3.74
C ARG A 52 -12.12 8.30 2.91
N ILE A 53 -10.88 8.68 3.16
CA ILE A 53 -10.13 9.59 2.29
C ILE A 53 -9.51 8.77 1.15
N THR A 54 -9.88 9.09 -0.08
CA THR A 54 -9.17 8.63 -1.28
C THR A 54 -8.43 9.82 -1.88
N VAL A 55 -7.15 9.69 -2.19
CA VAL A 55 -6.42 10.74 -2.92
C VAL A 55 -6.39 10.37 -4.40
N ASP A 56 -6.79 11.29 -5.28
CA ASP A 56 -6.80 11.05 -6.72
C ASP A 56 -5.39 11.20 -7.31
N TYR A 57 -4.65 10.10 -7.32
CA TYR A 57 -3.33 10.00 -7.95
C TYR A 57 -3.38 9.71 -9.45
N ARG A 58 -4.54 9.75 -10.14
CA ARG A 58 -4.59 9.48 -11.59
C ARG A 58 -3.62 10.35 -12.39
N GLY A 59 -3.54 11.64 -12.06
CA GLY A 59 -2.59 12.55 -12.70
C GLY A 59 -1.13 12.16 -12.46
N LEU A 60 -0.79 11.77 -11.22
CA LEU A 60 0.55 11.29 -10.85
C LEU A 60 0.88 9.96 -11.56
N ASN A 61 -0.07 9.03 -11.60
CA ASN A 61 0.09 7.70 -12.19
C ASN A 61 0.37 7.76 -13.70
N ILE A 62 -0.20 8.74 -14.42
CA ILE A 62 0.05 8.95 -15.86
C ILE A 62 1.50 9.34 -16.11
N VAL A 63 2.05 10.25 -15.31
CA VAL A 63 3.41 10.80 -15.53
C VAL A 63 4.52 9.95 -14.89
N THR A 64 4.16 9.04 -14.00
CA THR A 64 5.12 8.13 -13.37
C THR A 64 5.55 7.08 -14.40
N PRO A 65 6.83 6.84 -14.68
CA PRO A 65 7.27 5.75 -15.55
C PRO A 65 6.80 4.39 -15.03
N LEU A 66 6.57 3.43 -15.93
CA LEU A 66 6.18 2.06 -15.53
C LEU A 66 7.39 1.38 -14.86
N LEU A 67 7.20 0.86 -13.64
CA LEU A 67 8.10 -0.13 -13.07
C LEU A 67 7.88 -1.43 -13.85
N SER A 68 8.96 -2.14 -14.20
CA SER A 68 8.83 -3.49 -14.78
C SER A 68 7.85 -4.31 -13.93
N PRO A 69 6.72 -4.79 -14.50
CA PRO A 69 5.73 -5.50 -13.73
C PRO A 69 6.35 -6.78 -13.17
N ALA A 70 6.37 -6.91 -11.85
CA ALA A 70 6.58 -8.19 -11.20
C ALA A 70 5.30 -9.04 -11.16
N LEU A 71 4.16 -8.45 -11.57
CA LEU A 71 2.86 -9.08 -11.46
C LEU A 71 2.66 -10.14 -12.54
N LEU A 72 2.20 -11.31 -12.11
CA LEU A 72 1.80 -12.39 -13.00
C LEU A 72 0.64 -11.94 -13.89
N ASP A 73 0.69 -12.34 -15.16
CA ASP A 73 -0.45 -12.25 -16.06
C ASP A 73 -1.63 -13.09 -15.51
N MET A 74 -2.86 -12.61 -15.64
CA MET A 74 -4.08 -13.29 -15.17
C MET A 74 -4.19 -14.72 -15.70
N LEU A 75 -3.84 -14.93 -16.98
CA LEU A 75 -3.85 -16.28 -17.57
C LEU A 75 -2.80 -17.20 -16.94
N LYS A 76 -1.62 -16.67 -16.62
CA LYS A 76 -0.58 -17.42 -15.90
C LYS A 76 -1.01 -17.72 -14.47
N LEU A 77 -1.67 -16.77 -13.81
CA LEU A 77 -2.17 -16.94 -12.44
C LEU A 77 -3.19 -18.08 -12.38
N GLN A 78 -4.13 -18.08 -13.30
CA GLN A 78 -5.14 -19.13 -13.38
C GLN A 78 -4.50 -20.50 -13.63
N TYR A 79 -3.59 -20.59 -14.60
CA TYR A 79 -2.87 -21.82 -14.89
C TYR A 79 -2.09 -22.35 -13.68
N GLU A 80 -1.35 -21.47 -12.98
CA GLU A 80 -0.61 -21.84 -11.78
C GLU A 80 -1.54 -22.36 -10.67
N LEU A 81 -2.68 -21.70 -10.43
CA LEU A 81 -3.65 -22.15 -9.43
C LEU A 81 -4.27 -23.50 -9.78
N GLU A 82 -4.70 -23.68 -11.03
CA GLU A 82 -5.24 -24.95 -11.52
C GLU A 82 -4.22 -26.09 -11.40
N SER A 83 -2.93 -25.79 -11.65
CA SER A 83 -1.85 -26.78 -11.53
C SER A 83 -1.63 -27.30 -10.10
N LYS A 84 -2.03 -26.55 -9.05
CA LYS A 84 -1.82 -26.98 -7.65
C LYS A 84 -2.76 -28.10 -7.22
N ALA A 85 -3.85 -28.34 -7.97
CA ALA A 85 -4.85 -29.38 -7.67
C ALA A 85 -5.35 -29.38 -6.21
N ALA A 86 -5.34 -28.22 -5.55
CA ALA A 86 -5.69 -28.10 -4.14
C ALA A 86 -7.21 -28.08 -3.93
N LYS A 87 -7.65 -28.60 -2.77
CA LYS A 87 -9.07 -28.63 -2.38
C LYS A 87 -9.53 -27.32 -1.72
N TRP A 88 -8.61 -26.63 -1.06
CA TRP A 88 -8.88 -25.43 -0.29
C TRP A 88 -7.92 -24.31 -0.68
N TYR A 89 -8.46 -23.10 -0.79
CA TYR A 89 -7.72 -21.88 -1.05
C TYR A 89 -8.13 -20.83 -0.03
N ALA A 90 -7.17 -20.05 0.44
CA ALA A 90 -7.41 -18.86 1.24
C ALA A 90 -6.69 -17.67 0.62
N THR A 91 -7.29 -16.50 0.77
CA THR A 91 -6.71 -15.23 0.35
C THR A 91 -6.44 -14.38 1.58
N THR A 92 -5.26 -13.76 1.62
CA THR A 92 -4.91 -12.75 2.61
C THR A 92 -4.73 -11.42 1.87
N ASP A 93 -5.56 -10.44 2.22
CA ASP A 93 -5.48 -9.08 1.70
C ASP A 93 -4.35 -8.32 2.41
N ILE A 94 -3.39 -7.82 1.63
CA ILE A 94 -2.20 -7.11 2.11
C ILE A 94 -2.32 -5.59 1.93
N THR A 95 -3.47 -5.07 1.48
CA THR A 95 -3.69 -3.62 1.25
C THR A 95 -3.46 -2.77 2.50
N ASN A 96 -3.64 -3.32 3.70
CA ASN A 96 -3.32 -2.66 4.96
C ASN A 96 -1.80 -2.53 5.21
N ALA A 97 -0.96 -3.32 4.53
CA ALA A 97 0.48 -3.27 4.68
C ALA A 97 1.11 -2.01 4.05
N PHE A 98 0.46 -1.36 3.07
CA PHE A 98 1.01 -0.15 2.44
C PHE A 98 1.29 0.94 3.47
N PHE A 99 0.34 1.15 4.39
CA PHE A 99 0.44 2.10 5.49
C PHE A 99 1.52 1.77 6.53
N SER A 100 2.14 0.61 6.42
CA SER A 100 3.24 0.21 7.28
C SER A 100 4.60 0.28 6.59
N ILE A 101 4.65 0.54 5.28
CA ILE A 101 5.88 0.74 4.52
C ILE A 101 6.19 2.25 4.50
N PRO A 102 7.29 2.70 5.15
CA PRO A 102 7.66 4.12 5.16
C PRO A 102 8.09 4.57 3.77
N LEU A 103 7.68 5.79 3.39
CA LEU A 103 8.23 6.47 2.23
C LEU A 103 9.53 7.18 2.61
N VAL A 104 10.51 7.02 1.75
CA VAL A 104 11.72 7.84 1.72
C VAL A 104 11.34 9.33 1.66
N ALA A 105 12.00 10.15 2.49
CA ALA A 105 11.61 11.55 2.75
C ALA A 105 11.53 12.40 1.47
N GLU A 106 12.45 12.18 0.54
CA GLU A 106 12.57 12.87 -0.74
C GLU A 106 11.38 12.57 -1.69
N CYS A 107 10.72 11.43 -1.52
CA CYS A 107 9.56 11.04 -2.34
C CYS A 107 8.25 11.64 -1.83
N ARG A 108 8.15 11.94 -0.53
CA ARG A 108 6.91 12.41 0.12
C ARG A 108 6.28 13.63 -0.58
N PRO A 109 7.01 14.67 -1.02
CA PRO A 109 6.38 15.82 -1.68
C PRO A 109 5.55 15.49 -2.94
N GLN A 110 5.80 14.34 -3.59
CA GLN A 110 5.07 13.92 -4.78
C GLN A 110 3.64 13.46 -4.47
N PHE A 111 3.38 13.06 -3.23
CA PHE A 111 2.09 12.53 -2.78
C PHE A 111 1.21 13.57 -2.09
N ALA A 112 1.56 14.85 -2.23
CA ALA A 112 0.89 15.94 -1.56
C ALA A 112 -0.58 16.08 -1.96
N PHE A 113 -1.44 16.39 -0.99
CA PHE A 113 -2.86 16.68 -1.15
C PHE A 113 -3.28 17.85 -0.25
N THR A 114 -4.39 18.52 -0.57
CA THR A 114 -4.84 19.69 0.17
C THR A 114 -6.18 19.46 0.86
N TRP A 115 -6.28 19.87 2.12
CA TRP A 115 -7.53 19.91 2.87
C TRP A 115 -7.68 21.26 3.57
N ARG A 116 -8.81 21.95 3.34
CA ARG A 116 -9.13 23.24 3.95
C ARG A 116 -7.98 24.28 3.87
N GLY A 117 -7.32 24.34 2.72
CA GLY A 117 -6.21 25.28 2.48
C GLY A 117 -4.86 24.86 3.06
N VAL A 118 -4.77 23.75 3.76
CA VAL A 118 -3.52 23.19 4.28
C VAL A 118 -3.10 22.00 3.43
N GLN A 119 -1.84 21.97 3.03
CA GLN A 119 -1.29 20.86 2.25
C GLN A 119 -0.61 19.83 3.16
N TYR A 120 -0.90 18.57 2.90
CA TYR A 120 -0.41 17.41 3.61
C TYR A 120 0.27 16.44 2.65
N THR A 121 1.11 15.56 3.16
CA THR A 121 1.61 14.39 2.44
C THR A 121 1.69 13.17 3.36
N TRP A 122 1.75 11.98 2.77
CA TRP A 122 1.90 10.72 3.46
C TRP A 122 3.34 10.48 3.91
N ASN A 123 3.48 9.94 5.12
CA ASN A 123 4.73 9.37 5.60
C ASN A 123 4.92 7.91 5.14
N PRO A 124 3.88 7.06 5.08
CA PRO A 124 3.98 5.74 4.47
C PRO A 124 3.48 5.72 3.02
N LEU A 125 3.61 4.57 2.39
CA LEU A 125 3.17 4.32 1.02
C LEU A 125 1.64 4.53 0.89
N PRO A 126 1.17 5.42 0.01
CA PRO A 126 -0.25 5.75 -0.07
C PRO A 126 -1.04 4.75 -0.92
N HIS A 127 -2.34 4.61 -0.60
CA HIS A 127 -3.28 3.99 -1.52
C HIS A 127 -3.48 4.83 -2.79
N GLY A 128 -3.72 4.17 -3.91
CA GLY A 128 -4.03 4.81 -5.20
C GLY A 128 -2.82 5.18 -6.05
N TRP A 129 -1.60 5.11 -5.51
CA TRP A 129 -0.39 5.19 -6.35
C TRP A 129 -0.13 3.84 -7.04
N LYS A 130 0.12 3.87 -8.35
CA LYS A 130 0.17 2.66 -9.18
C LYS A 130 1.30 1.68 -8.81
N HIS A 131 2.34 2.16 -8.15
CA HIS A 131 3.49 1.32 -7.76
C HIS A 131 3.38 0.76 -6.34
N SER A 132 2.40 1.22 -5.54
CA SER A 132 2.23 0.73 -4.18
C SER A 132 2.06 -0.79 -4.11
N PRO A 133 1.24 -1.43 -4.98
CA PRO A 133 1.11 -2.89 -4.98
C PRO A 133 2.42 -3.60 -5.32
N THR A 134 3.14 -3.15 -6.36
CA THR A 134 4.41 -3.76 -6.79
C THR A 134 5.48 -3.71 -5.69
N ILE A 135 5.56 -2.57 -4.98
CA ILE A 135 6.50 -2.37 -3.87
C ILE A 135 6.16 -3.31 -2.72
N CYS A 136 4.88 -3.41 -2.36
CA CYS A 136 4.42 -4.30 -1.29
C CYS A 136 4.62 -5.77 -1.64
N HIS A 137 4.31 -6.16 -2.89
CA HIS A 137 4.52 -7.50 -3.42
C HIS A 137 5.99 -7.93 -3.31
N ARG A 138 6.93 -7.12 -3.80
CA ARG A 138 8.37 -7.44 -3.71
C ARG A 138 8.84 -7.62 -2.27
N LEU A 139 8.35 -6.77 -1.37
CA LEU A 139 8.70 -6.85 0.05
C LEU A 139 8.22 -8.17 0.67
N ILE A 140 6.96 -8.53 0.42
CA ILE A 140 6.36 -9.74 0.97
C ILE A 140 6.97 -10.98 0.33
N GLN A 141 7.19 -10.98 -0.98
CA GLN A 141 7.88 -12.06 -1.68
C GLN A 141 9.27 -12.31 -1.08
N THR A 142 10.09 -11.27 -0.93
CA THR A 142 11.43 -11.40 -0.33
C THR A 142 11.35 -11.97 1.10
N THR A 143 10.34 -11.54 1.87
CA THR A 143 10.16 -12.01 3.25
C THR A 143 9.75 -13.50 3.29
N LEU A 144 8.81 -13.90 2.43
CA LEU A 144 8.31 -15.27 2.41
C LEU A 144 9.34 -16.24 1.83
N GLU A 145 10.15 -15.81 0.85
CA GLU A 145 11.28 -16.60 0.32
C GLU A 145 12.35 -16.87 1.39
N GLN A 146 12.59 -15.92 2.30
CA GLN A 146 13.54 -16.11 3.41
C GLN A 146 13.06 -17.10 4.48
N ASP A 147 11.75 -17.25 4.66
CA ASP A 147 11.18 -18.15 5.67
C ASP A 147 11.03 -19.60 5.14
N GLU A 148 11.12 -19.81 3.81
CA GLU A 148 10.94 -21.10 3.08
C GLU A 148 9.68 -21.92 3.45
N ALA A 149 8.80 -21.41 4.32
CA ALA A 149 7.84 -22.23 5.04
C ALA A 149 6.45 -22.33 4.41
N VAL A 150 6.11 -21.43 3.46
CA VAL A 150 4.74 -21.35 2.93
C VAL A 150 4.75 -21.22 1.42
N GLU A 151 4.30 -22.28 0.74
CA GLU A 151 3.89 -22.19 -0.67
C GLU A 151 2.76 -21.18 -0.81
N HIS A 152 2.97 -20.20 -1.68
CA HIS A 152 2.04 -19.11 -1.88
C HIS A 152 2.15 -18.55 -3.30
N LEU A 153 1.11 -17.84 -3.72
CA LEU A 153 1.04 -17.14 -5.00
C LEU A 153 0.56 -15.73 -4.71
N GLN A 154 1.29 -14.72 -5.14
CA GLN A 154 0.89 -13.33 -4.96
C GLN A 154 0.32 -12.75 -6.24
N TYR A 155 -0.82 -12.10 -6.12
CA TYR A 155 -1.44 -11.32 -7.17
C TYR A 155 -1.86 -9.97 -6.63
N THR A 156 -1.30 -8.91 -7.20
CA THR A 156 -1.53 -7.50 -6.82
C THR A 156 -1.32 -7.23 -5.33
N ASP A 157 -2.39 -7.29 -4.58
CA ASP A 157 -2.59 -6.95 -3.18
C ASP A 157 -3.19 -8.14 -2.41
N THR A 158 -3.12 -9.33 -2.98
CA THR A 158 -3.62 -10.58 -2.40
C THR A 158 -2.52 -11.64 -2.42
N THR A 159 -2.37 -12.34 -1.29
CA THR A 159 -1.58 -13.56 -1.21
C THR A 159 -2.53 -14.74 -1.14
N ILE A 160 -2.40 -15.66 -2.10
CA ILE A 160 -3.19 -16.87 -2.23
C ILE A 160 -2.37 -18.02 -1.65
N ILE A 161 -3.01 -18.78 -0.77
CA ILE A 161 -2.44 -19.95 -0.08
C ILE A 161 -3.37 -21.13 -0.34
N TRP A 162 -2.81 -22.32 -0.50
CA TRP A 162 -3.57 -23.53 -0.80
C TRP A 162 -3.17 -24.73 0.05
N GLY A 163 -4.05 -25.73 0.05
CA GLY A 163 -3.86 -26.98 0.79
C GLY A 163 -4.99 -27.97 0.55
N ASN A 164 -4.84 -29.14 1.17
CA ASN A 164 -5.80 -30.24 1.00
C ASN A 164 -6.86 -30.28 2.10
N THR A 165 -6.63 -29.59 3.22
CA THR A 165 -7.57 -29.45 4.32
C THR A 165 -7.72 -27.99 4.72
N GLU A 166 -8.90 -27.63 5.22
CA GLU A 166 -9.17 -26.27 5.71
C GLU A 166 -8.23 -25.87 6.85
N ALA A 167 -7.98 -26.77 7.81
CA ALA A 167 -7.11 -26.52 8.95
C ALA A 167 -5.66 -26.20 8.53
N GLU A 168 -5.13 -26.94 7.54
CA GLU A 168 -3.81 -26.68 6.98
C GLU A 168 -3.73 -25.29 6.33
N VAL A 169 -4.72 -24.93 5.51
CA VAL A 169 -4.75 -23.61 4.85
C VAL A 169 -4.87 -22.49 5.87
N PHE A 170 -5.67 -22.69 6.92
CA PHE A 170 -5.79 -21.72 8.01
C PHE A 170 -4.47 -21.53 8.76
N GLU A 171 -3.76 -22.62 9.08
CA GLU A 171 -2.46 -22.54 9.76
C GLU A 171 -1.41 -21.85 8.88
N LYS A 172 -1.33 -22.20 7.59
CA LYS A 172 -0.47 -21.53 6.61
C LYS A 172 -0.81 -20.04 6.50
N GLY A 173 -2.09 -19.70 6.44
CA GLY A 173 -2.59 -18.32 6.44
C GLY A 173 -2.11 -17.52 7.65
N ASN A 174 -2.27 -18.08 8.85
CA ASN A 174 -1.79 -17.43 10.08
C ASN A 174 -0.28 -17.25 10.07
N LYS A 175 0.49 -18.26 9.64
CA LYS A 175 1.96 -18.14 9.52
C LYS A 175 2.34 -17.01 8.57
N THR A 176 1.75 -16.95 7.39
CA THR A 176 1.98 -15.87 6.41
C THR A 176 1.70 -14.49 7.00
N VAL A 177 0.57 -14.32 7.70
CA VAL A 177 0.25 -13.05 8.38
C VAL A 177 1.31 -12.70 9.42
N GLN A 178 1.76 -13.66 10.23
CA GLN A 178 2.79 -13.41 11.25
C GLN A 178 4.14 -13.02 10.62
N ILE A 179 4.54 -13.69 9.53
CA ILE A 179 5.78 -13.37 8.80
C ILE A 179 5.71 -11.94 8.24
N ILE A 180 4.60 -11.59 7.59
CA ILE A 180 4.38 -10.24 7.06
C ILE A 180 4.42 -9.19 8.18
N LEU A 181 3.74 -9.45 9.30
CA LEU A 181 3.74 -8.53 10.45
C LEU A 181 5.14 -8.32 11.03
N LYS A 182 5.95 -9.39 11.13
CA LYS A 182 7.34 -9.29 11.59
C LYS A 182 8.18 -8.43 10.64
N ALA A 183 8.13 -8.69 9.34
CA ALA A 183 8.89 -7.91 8.37
C ALA A 183 8.48 -6.43 8.37
N VAL A 184 7.17 -6.18 8.37
CA VAL A 184 6.61 -4.84 8.49
C VAL A 184 7.09 -4.14 9.77
N PHE A 185 7.15 -4.86 10.89
CA PHE A 185 7.65 -4.32 12.15
C PHE A 185 9.15 -4.00 12.10
N VAL A 186 9.97 -4.88 11.51
CA VAL A 186 11.41 -4.66 11.32
C VAL A 186 11.66 -3.40 10.48
N ILE A 187 10.93 -3.22 9.38
CA ILE A 187 11.04 -2.03 8.52
C ILE A 187 10.69 -0.74 9.28
N LYS A 188 9.72 -0.80 10.19
CA LYS A 188 9.42 0.37 11.05
C LYS A 188 10.59 0.71 11.97
N GLN A 189 11.34 -0.29 12.45
CA GLN A 189 12.49 -0.10 13.33
C GLN A 189 13.77 0.32 12.60
N SER A 190 13.97 -0.08 11.34
CA SER A 190 15.19 0.22 10.58
C SER A 190 15.32 1.68 10.09
N ASN A 191 14.35 2.56 10.35
CA ASN A 191 14.40 4.00 10.08
C ASN A 191 15.48 4.79 10.91
N VAL A 192 16.60 4.16 11.29
CA VAL A 192 17.76 4.80 11.93
C VAL A 192 18.92 4.90 10.92
N LYS A 193 19.00 6.07 10.26
CA LYS A 193 20.14 6.71 9.55
C LYS A 193 20.49 6.28 8.09
N GLY A 194 20.11 7.15 7.13
CA GLY A 194 21.07 7.95 6.32
C GLY A 194 21.49 7.52 4.90
N CYS A 195 20.97 8.25 3.89
CA CYS A 195 21.53 8.67 2.58
C CYS A 195 22.59 7.83 1.81
N ASN A 196 22.29 7.44 0.56
CA ASN A 196 22.73 8.10 -0.70
C ASN A 196 22.69 7.17 -1.95
N ASN A 197 22.24 7.74 -3.07
CA ASN A 197 22.42 7.31 -4.48
C ASN A 197 22.20 5.83 -4.83
N LYS A 198 21.02 5.47 -5.38
CA LYS A 198 20.84 4.32 -6.29
C LYS A 198 19.46 4.30 -6.99
N PRO A 199 19.35 3.63 -8.16
CA PRO A 199 18.19 3.68 -9.04
C PRO A 199 17.03 2.83 -8.51
N LEU A 200 15.79 3.34 -8.55
CA LEU A 200 14.44 2.74 -8.36
C LEU A 200 14.19 1.64 -7.27
N ASN A 201 15.21 1.09 -6.63
CA ASN A 201 15.19 0.26 -5.43
C ASN A 201 15.07 1.11 -4.15
N ASN A 202 15.01 2.44 -4.26
CA ASN A 202 15.09 3.38 -3.14
C ASN A 202 13.76 4.05 -2.77
N PHE A 203 12.64 3.32 -2.82
CA PHE A 203 11.35 3.83 -2.30
C PHE A 203 11.04 3.31 -0.88
N ILE A 204 11.76 2.30 -0.43
CA ILE A 204 11.64 1.70 0.90
C ILE A 204 13.00 1.89 1.59
N GLU A 205 13.02 2.45 2.80
CA GLU A 205 14.20 2.41 3.67
C GLU A 205 14.46 0.94 4.05
N SER A 206 15.66 0.43 3.77
CA SER A 206 16.12 -0.90 4.20
C SER A 206 16.44 -0.88 5.69
#